data_AF-A0A2E5R4H1-F1
#
_entry.id   AF-A0A2E5R4H1-F1
#
_cell.length_a   1.000
_cell.length_b   1.000
_cell.length_c   1.000
_cell.angle_alpha   90.00
_cell.angle_beta   90.00
_cell.angle_gamma   90.00
#
_symmetry.space_group_name_H-M   'P 1'
#
loop_
_entity.id
_entity.type
_entity.pdbx_description
1 polymer ?
#
loop_
_entity_poly.entity_id
_entity_poly.type
_entity_poly.pdbx_seq_one_letter_code
_entity_poly.pdbx_strand_id
1 'polypeptide(L)'
;MPQHKSAKKRSRQSIRKKAIRSNFESKLKSSIKELLQNKDLKDKKKGEDMLQRVNSLIFKAVKRGILKKNKASKKVSSFSRMLRHN
;
A
#
# COMPACT_ATOMS: atom_id res chain seq x y z
N MET A 1 13.61 -28.35 -7.40
CA MET A 1 12.96 -27.88 -8.65
C MET A 1 11.57 -28.50 -8.74
N PRO A 2 10.52 -27.84 -9.29
CA PRO A 2 9.19 -28.44 -9.33
C PRO A 2 9.20 -29.74 -10.15
N GLN A 3 9.00 -30.88 -9.49
CA GLN A 3 9.03 -32.20 -10.13
C GLN A 3 7.70 -32.56 -10.79
N HIS A 4 6.57 -32.19 -10.18
CA HIS A 4 5.24 -32.45 -10.74
C HIS A 4 4.76 -31.37 -11.72
N LYS A 5 3.96 -31.77 -12.72
CA LYS A 5 3.33 -30.87 -13.71
C LYS A 5 2.52 -29.74 -13.05
N SER A 6 1.78 -30.08 -11.99
CA SER A 6 0.99 -29.13 -11.18
C SER A 6 1.89 -28.11 -10.47
N ALA A 7 3.02 -28.56 -9.90
CA ALA A 7 3.99 -27.69 -9.23
C ALA A 7 4.66 -26.72 -10.22
N LYS A 8 5.05 -27.20 -11.42
CA LYS A 8 5.59 -26.33 -12.49
C LYS A 8 4.57 -25.26 -12.90
N LYS A 9 3.28 -25.61 -13.00
CA LYS A 9 2.18 -24.65 -13.27
C LYS A 9 2.04 -23.62 -12.14
N ARG A 10 2.05 -24.05 -10.88
CA ARG A 10 1.96 -23.16 -9.72
C ARG A 10 3.12 -22.17 -9.66
N SER A 11 4.34 -22.62 -9.98
CA SER A 11 5.52 -21.73 -10.06
C SER A 11 5.31 -20.59 -11.06
N ARG A 12 4.88 -20.89 -12.30
CA ARG A 12 4.57 -19.87 -13.33
C ARG A 12 3.48 -18.89 -12.87
N GLN A 13 2.42 -19.40 -12.26
CA GLN A 13 1.33 -18.55 -11.73
C GLN A 13 1.82 -17.64 -10.60
N SER A 14 2.68 -18.15 -9.71
CA SER A 14 3.25 -17.39 -8.61
C SER A 14 4.07 -16.20 -9.12
N ILE A 15 4.92 -16.40 -10.12
CA ILE A 15 5.72 -15.33 -10.74
C ILE A 15 4.82 -14.22 -11.28
N ARG A 16 3.78 -14.58 -12.05
CA ARG A 16 2.83 -13.60 -12.62
C ARG A 16 2.10 -12.81 -11.54
N LYS A 17 1.60 -13.49 -10.51
CA LYS A 17 0.92 -12.86 -9.37
C LYS A 17 1.87 -11.97 -8.57
N LYS A 18 3.13 -12.40 -8.40
CA LYS A 18 4.17 -11.65 -7.69
C LYS A 18 4.45 -10.32 -8.40
N ALA A 19 4.61 -10.32 -9.72
CA ALA A 19 4.86 -9.09 -10.50
C ALA A 19 3.74 -8.05 -10.36
N ILE A 20 2.48 -8.49 -10.42
CA ILE A 20 1.32 -7.60 -10.25
C ILE A 20 1.27 -7.06 -8.81
N ARG A 21 1.52 -7.94 -7.83
CA ARG A 21 1.53 -7.56 -6.41
C ARG A 21 2.65 -6.57 -6.11
N SER A 22 3.87 -6.82 -6.59
CA SER A 22 5.03 -5.97 -6.32
C SER A 22 4.83 -4.57 -6.87
N ASN A 23 4.29 -4.43 -8.09
CA ASN A 23 3.99 -3.12 -8.66
C ASN A 23 3.03 -2.30 -7.77
N PHE A 24 1.93 -2.92 -7.35
CA PHE A 24 0.97 -2.26 -6.48
C PHE A 24 1.54 -1.93 -5.09
N GLU A 25 2.34 -2.84 -4.53
CA GLU A 25 3.00 -2.63 -3.25
C GLU A 25 4.02 -1.49 -3.31
N SER A 26 4.82 -1.39 -4.37
CA SER A 26 5.73 -0.29 -4.61
C SER A 26 4.99 1.03 -4.73
N LYS A 27 3.90 1.09 -5.51
CA LYS A 27 3.06 2.29 -5.62
C LYS A 27 2.54 2.75 -4.26
N LEU A 28 2.02 1.82 -3.45
CA LEU A 28 1.53 2.13 -2.10
C LEU A 28 2.66 2.68 -1.20
N LYS A 29 3.85 2.07 -1.26
CA LYS A 29 5.01 2.52 -0.48
C LYS A 29 5.48 3.91 -0.90
N SER A 30 5.54 4.19 -2.20
CA SER A 30 5.91 5.51 -2.73
C SER A 30 4.93 6.59 -2.27
N SER A 31 3.62 6.36 -2.42
CA SER A 31 2.62 7.35 -1.96
C SER A 31 2.65 7.57 -0.45
N ILE A 32 2.95 6.54 0.35
CA ILE A 32 3.15 6.71 1.79
C ILE A 32 4.40 7.54 2.07
N LYS A 33 5.51 7.32 1.34
CA LYS A 33 6.74 8.09 1.48
C LYS A 33 6.50 9.56 1.14
N GLU A 34 5.81 9.84 0.04
CA GLU A 34 5.42 11.20 -0.36
C GLU A 34 4.60 11.91 0.72
N LEU A 35 3.62 11.22 1.31
CA LEU A 35 2.82 11.77 2.41
C LEU A 35 3.69 12.11 3.63
N LEU A 36 4.64 11.24 3.98
CA LEU A 36 5.55 11.47 5.10
C LEU A 36 6.52 12.63 4.83
N GLN A 37 7.02 12.78 3.61
CA GLN A 37 7.90 13.89 3.22
C GLN A 37 7.16 15.24 3.18
N ASN A 38 5.89 15.27 2.76
CA ASN A 38 5.11 16.51 2.77
C ASN A 38 4.80 17.03 4.18
N LYS A 39 4.88 16.18 5.22
CA LYS A 39 4.71 16.61 6.61
C LYS A 39 5.68 17.75 6.98
N ASP A 40 6.88 17.72 6.44
CA ASP A 40 7.94 18.68 6.76
C ASP A 40 7.74 20.04 6.06
N LEU A 41 6.87 20.09 5.03
CA LEU A 41 6.65 21.25 4.17
C LEU A 41 5.51 22.18 4.64
N LYS A 42 4.87 21.91 5.80
CA LYS A 42 3.80 22.72 6.46
C LYS A 42 2.51 23.00 5.65
N ASP A 43 2.38 22.51 4.42
CA ASP A 43 1.17 22.73 3.60
C ASP A 43 0.02 21.77 3.98
N LYS A 44 -0.96 22.30 4.73
CA LYS A 44 -2.11 21.53 5.24
C LYS A 44 -3.05 21.03 4.14
N LYS A 45 -3.35 21.84 3.13
CA LYS A 45 -4.29 21.47 2.05
C LYS A 45 -3.73 20.32 1.22
N LYS A 46 -2.46 20.43 0.83
CA LYS A 46 -1.77 19.38 0.08
C LYS A 46 -1.67 18.08 0.88
N GLY A 47 -1.45 18.17 2.19
CA GLY A 47 -1.44 17.02 3.10
C GLY A 47 -2.77 16.25 3.13
N GLU A 48 -3.90 16.96 3.18
CA GLU A 48 -5.24 16.36 3.17
C GLU A 48 -5.54 15.62 1.86
N ASP A 49 -5.21 16.24 0.71
CA ASP A 49 -5.37 15.61 -0.60
C ASP A 49 -4.53 14.33 -0.74
N MET A 50 -3.27 14.37 -0.27
CA MET A 50 -2.40 13.20 -0.28
C MET A 50 -2.92 12.11 0.65
N LEU A 51 -3.45 12.46 1.82
CA LEU A 51 -4.05 11.52 2.76
C LEU A 51 -5.24 10.79 2.13
N GLN A 52 -6.14 11.51 1.45
CA GLN A 52 -7.28 10.88 0.76
C GLN A 52 -6.82 9.87 -0.29
N ARG A 53 -5.81 10.23 -1.09
CA ARG A 53 -5.22 9.34 -2.11
C ARG A 53 -4.59 8.09 -1.46
N VAL A 54 -3.80 8.26 -0.40
CA VAL A 54 -3.17 7.16 0.33
C VAL A 54 -4.21 6.24 0.96
N ASN A 55 -5.26 6.80 1.58
CA ASN A 55 -6.35 6.00 2.15
C ASN A 55 -7.06 5.15 1.09
N SER A 56 -7.36 5.72 -0.08
CA SER A 56 -7.93 4.97 -1.21
C SER A 56 -7.03 3.80 -1.62
N LEU A 57 -5.71 4.01 -1.71
CA LEU A 57 -4.75 2.95 -2.05
C LEU A 57 -4.67 1.88 -0.95
N ILE A 58 -4.74 2.25 0.33
CA ILE A 58 -4.76 1.31 1.45
C ILE A 58 -5.99 0.40 1.38
N PHE A 59 -7.19 0.96 1.17
CA PHE A 59 -8.40 0.14 1.07
C PHE A 59 -8.41 -0.75 -0.18
N LYS A 60 -7.87 -0.27 -1.30
CA LYS A 60 -7.63 -1.11 -2.49
C LYS A 60 -6.63 -2.24 -2.20
N ALA A 61 -5.61 -1.99 -1.38
CA ALA A 61 -4.66 -3.02 -0.93
C ALA A 61 -5.35 -4.12 -0.10
N VAL A 62 -6.28 -3.73 0.77
CA VAL A 62 -7.07 -4.66 1.58
C VAL A 62 -7.98 -5.50 0.69
N LYS A 63 -8.73 -4.86 -0.23
CA LYS A 63 -9.61 -5.57 -1.18
C LYS A 63 -8.86 -6.61 -2.02
N ARG A 64 -7.61 -6.32 -2.39
CA ARG A 64 -6.73 -7.22 -3.14
C ARG A 64 -6.04 -8.30 -2.28
N GLY A 65 -6.29 -8.33 -0.97
CA GLY A 65 -5.62 -9.26 -0.04
C GLY A 65 -4.12 -8.98 0.15
N ILE A 66 -3.66 -7.78 -0.19
CA ILE A 66 -2.25 -7.38 -0.07
C ILE A 66 -1.94 -7.00 1.38
N LEU A 67 -2.87 -6.29 2.02
CA LEU A 67 -2.75 -5.78 3.38
C LEU A 67 -3.85 -6.35 4.27
N LYS A 68 -3.51 -6.78 5.50
CA LYS A 68 -4.51 -7.20 6.50
C LYS A 68 -5.32 -5.99 6.99
N LYS A 69 -6.60 -6.20 7.28
CA LYS A 69 -7.53 -5.16 7.78
C LYS A 69 -6.95 -4.40 8.99
N ASN A 70 -6.44 -5.11 9.98
CA ASN A 70 -5.86 -4.49 11.19
C ASN A 70 -4.67 -3.58 10.87
N LYS A 71 -3.82 -3.95 9.91
CA LYS A 71 -2.67 -3.13 9.49
C LYS A 71 -3.11 -1.90 8.70
N ALA A 72 -4.19 -2.02 7.91
CA ALA A 72 -4.81 -0.89 7.24
C ALA A 72 -5.39 0.11 8.24
N SER A 73 -6.21 -0.35 9.20
CA SER A 73 -6.82 0.51 10.23
C SER A 73 -5.76 1.24 11.05
N LYS A 74 -4.68 0.55 11.47
CA LYS A 74 -3.55 1.17 12.17
C LYS A 74 -2.90 2.29 11.35
N LYS A 75 -2.69 2.07 10.05
CA LYS A 75 -2.10 3.09 9.16
C LYS A 75 -3.01 4.30 8.97
N VAL A 76 -4.30 4.09 8.70
CA VAL A 76 -5.28 5.18 8.54
C VAL A 76 -5.35 6.03 9.80
N SER A 77 -5.46 5.40 10.97
CA SER A 77 -5.47 6.09 12.26
C SER A 77 -4.17 6.88 12.50
N SER A 78 -3.01 6.26 12.24
CA SER A 78 -1.71 6.92 12.43
C SER A 78 -1.53 8.13 11.51
N PHE A 79 -1.89 8.03 10.24
CA PHE A 79 -1.74 9.13 9.28
C PHE A 79 -2.73 10.27 9.54
N SER A 80 -3.96 9.94 9.94
CA SER A 80 -4.93 10.96 10.36
C SER A 80 -4.46 11.70 11.61
N ARG A 81 -3.96 10.99 12.62
CA ARG A 81 -3.38 11.59 13.83
C ARG A 81 -2.21 12.51 13.48
N MET A 82 -1.34 12.08 12.56
CA MET A 82 -0.17 12.84 12.13
C MET A 82 -0.53 14.22 11.55
N LEU A 83 -1.65 14.34 10.82
CA LEU A 83 -2.10 15.62 10.26
C LEU A 83 -2.84 16.50 11.27
N ARG A 84 -3.44 15.93 12.33
CA ARG A 84 -4.20 16.68 13.34
C ARG A 84 -3.32 17.38 14.39
N HIS A 85 -2.11 16.88 14.65
CA HIS A 85 -1.20 17.44 15.66
C HIS A 85 -0.14 18.38 15.07
N ASN A 86 -0.19 18.66 13.77
CA ASN A 86 0.58 19.70 13.07
C ASN A 86 -0.36 20.86 12.68
#